data_AF-A0A661TV58-F1
#
_entry.id   AF-A0A661TV58-F1
#
_cell.length_a   1.000
_cell.length_b   1.000
_cell.length_c   1.000
_cell.angle_alpha   90.00
_cell.angle_beta   90.00
_cell.angle_gamma   90.00
#
_symmetry.space_group_name_H-M   'P 1'
#
loop_
_entity.id
_entity.type
_entity.pdbx_description
1 polymer ?
#
loop_
_entity_poly.entity_id
_entity_poly.type
_entity_poly.pdbx_seq_one_letter_code
_entity_poly.pdbx_strand_id
1 'polypeptide(L)'
;MTTVEMAINQGCKAFICSNKIYNRYLYYFLKNSIRLLQFLGKGSTFSEISISQLKNLQIPIPSLSKQKQIVAYLDSLSEKIRQLKELQNQTAHELSLLRQSVLDKVFKGRL
;
A
#
# COMPACT_ATOMS: atom_id res chain seq x y z
N MET A 1 11.53 3.45 -1.49
CA MET A 1 12.52 4.37 -2.13
C MET A 1 13.68 3.50 -2.49
N THR A 2 14.19 3.58 -3.71
CA THR A 2 15.25 2.69 -4.16
C THR A 2 16.57 3.16 -3.53
N THR A 3 17.26 2.27 -2.83
CA THR A 3 18.59 2.51 -2.23
C THR A 3 19.69 1.83 -3.02
N VAL A 4 19.32 1.12 -4.08
CA VAL A 4 20.17 0.34 -4.97
C VAL A 4 19.83 0.70 -6.40
N GLU A 5 20.76 0.43 -7.30
CA GLU A 5 20.54 0.58 -8.73
C GLU A 5 19.41 -0.36 -9.20
N MET A 6 18.52 0.16 -10.04
CA MET A 6 17.36 -0.58 -10.53
C MET A 6 17.08 -0.23 -11.99
N ALA A 7 16.65 -1.22 -12.76
CA ALA A 7 16.09 -1.06 -14.09
C ALA A 7 14.58 -1.34 -14.06
N ILE A 8 13.82 -0.67 -14.92
CA ILE A 8 12.38 -0.90 -15.08
C ILE A 8 12.05 -1.22 -16.54
N ASN A 9 11.04 -2.07 -16.75
CA ASN A 9 10.54 -2.36 -18.09
C ASN A 9 9.63 -1.24 -18.61
N GLN A 10 9.14 -1.38 -19.84
CA GLN A 10 8.32 -0.38 -20.51
C GLN A 10 6.97 -0.11 -19.82
N GLY A 11 6.39 -1.11 -19.14
CA GLY A 11 5.12 -0.98 -18.41
C GLY A 11 5.24 -0.21 -17.09
N CYS A 12 6.45 -0.06 -16.57
CA CYS A 12 6.71 0.69 -15.35
C CYS A 12 7.14 2.13 -15.67
N LYS A 13 6.77 3.08 -14.78
CA LYS A 13 7.20 4.47 -14.86
C LYS A 13 7.80 4.89 -13.52
N ALA A 14 8.98 5.48 -13.54
CA ALA A 14 9.64 6.00 -12.35
C ALA A 14 9.36 7.50 -12.17
N PHE A 15 9.13 7.91 -10.91
CA PHE A 15 9.04 9.32 -10.53
C PHE A 15 10.32 9.75 -9.83
N ILE A 16 11.00 10.74 -10.41
CA ILE A 16 12.17 11.38 -9.79
C ILE A 16 11.70 12.70 -9.16
N CYS A 17 11.78 12.77 -7.83
CA CYS A 17 11.30 13.91 -7.07
C CYS A 17 12.33 15.05 -7.08
N SER A 18 11.87 16.29 -7.29
CA SER A 18 12.67 17.48 -7.02
C SER A 18 12.74 17.76 -5.51
N ASN A 19 13.56 18.74 -5.13
CA ASN A 19 13.66 19.21 -3.73
C ASN A 19 12.35 19.82 -3.17
N LYS A 20 11.34 20.07 -4.01
CA LYS A 20 10.05 20.64 -3.58
C LYS A 20 9.07 19.59 -3.03
N ILE A 21 9.33 18.31 -3.30
CA ILE A 21 8.40 17.23 -2.93
C ILE A 21 9.12 16.13 -2.17
N TYR A 22 8.63 15.84 -0.97
CA TYR A 22 9.06 14.68 -0.21
C TYR A 22 8.51 13.43 -0.88
N ASN A 23 9.39 12.53 -1.30
CA ASN A 23 9.03 11.34 -2.05
C ASN A 23 7.98 10.43 -1.35
N ARG A 24 7.99 10.36 -0.01
CA ARG A 24 7.00 9.57 0.73
C ARG A 24 5.64 10.23 0.74
N TYR A 25 5.59 11.55 0.68
CA TYR A 25 4.35 12.27 0.45
C TYR A 25 3.79 11.94 -0.94
N LEU A 26 4.63 11.99 -1.98
CA LEU A 26 4.23 11.58 -3.33
C LEU A 26 3.71 10.13 -3.36
N TYR A 27 4.41 9.20 -2.68
CA TYR A 27 3.96 7.81 -2.55
C TYR A 27 2.55 7.70 -1.96
N TYR A 28 2.29 8.35 -0.82
CA TYR A 28 0.97 8.32 -0.19
C TYR A 28 -0.10 8.99 -1.03
N PHE A 29 0.23 10.10 -1.70
CA PHE A 29 -0.68 10.77 -2.63
C PHE A 29 -1.07 9.83 -3.78
N LEU A 30 -0.10 9.26 -4.50
CA LEU A 30 -0.36 8.34 -5.62
C LEU A 30 -1.14 7.09 -5.18
N LYS A 31 -0.82 6.55 -4.00
CA LYS A 31 -1.54 5.42 -3.41
C LYS A 31 -3.00 5.75 -3.14
N ASN A 32 -3.29 6.96 -2.65
CA ASN A 32 -4.66 7.42 -2.45
C ASN A 32 -5.38 7.73 -3.79
N SER A 33 -4.63 8.19 -4.79
CA SER A 33 -5.14 8.47 -6.13
C SER A 33 -5.33 7.24 -7.01
N ILE A 34 -5.24 6.01 -6.49
CA ILE A 34 -5.23 4.78 -7.31
C ILE A 34 -6.43 4.67 -8.25
N ARG A 35 -7.64 5.06 -7.79
CA ARG A 35 -8.84 5.02 -8.62
C ARG A 35 -8.77 6.02 -9.78
N LEU A 36 -8.27 7.22 -9.52
CA LEU A 36 -8.02 8.22 -10.56
C LEU A 36 -6.98 7.71 -11.57
N LEU A 37 -5.88 7.14 -11.08
CA LEU A 37 -4.82 6.59 -11.91
C LEU A 37 -5.34 5.44 -12.79
N GLN A 38 -6.15 4.55 -12.24
CA GLN A 38 -6.82 3.48 -12.99
C GLN A 38 -7.78 4.03 -14.05
N PHE A 39 -8.54 5.07 -13.73
CA PHE A 39 -9.43 5.75 -14.69
C PHE A 39 -8.66 6.43 -15.83
N LEU A 40 -7.47 6.98 -15.55
CA LEU A 40 -6.61 7.56 -16.57
C LEU A 40 -5.97 6.49 -17.48
N GLY A 41 -5.85 5.25 -17.00
CA GLY A 41 -5.33 4.14 -17.80
C GLY A 41 -6.21 3.88 -19.02
N LYS A 42 -5.59 3.77 -20.20
CA LYS A 42 -6.27 3.50 -21.48
C LYS A 42 -5.80 2.19 -22.07
N GLY A 43 -6.66 1.54 -22.86
CA GLY A 43 -6.37 0.28 -23.56
C GLY A 43 -7.36 -0.83 -23.22
N SER A 44 -7.79 -1.59 -24.22
CA SER A 44 -8.76 -2.69 -24.08
C SER A 44 -8.13 -4.00 -23.61
N THR A 45 -6.85 -4.23 -23.93
CA THR A 45 -6.10 -5.45 -23.57
C THR A 45 -5.17 -5.24 -22.38
N PHE A 46 -4.46 -4.12 -22.34
CA PHE A 46 -3.63 -3.68 -21.21
C PHE A 46 -3.92 -2.22 -20.93
N SER A 47 -4.39 -1.92 -19.72
CA SER A 47 -4.63 -0.54 -19.29
C SER A 47 -3.31 0.06 -18.82
N GLU A 48 -2.79 1.03 -19.57
CA GLU A 48 -1.58 1.77 -19.22
C GLU A 48 -1.85 3.28 -19.17
N ILE A 49 -1.15 3.96 -18.26
CA ILE A 49 -1.18 5.41 -18.16
C ILE A 49 -0.04 5.97 -19.00
N SER A 50 -0.35 6.85 -19.94
CA SER A 50 0.67 7.49 -20.76
C SER A 50 1.52 8.46 -19.93
N ILE A 51 2.76 8.70 -20.36
CA ILE A 51 3.64 9.71 -19.74
C ILE A 51 2.98 11.10 -19.81
N SER A 52 2.27 11.42 -20.89
CA SER A 52 1.57 12.71 -21.02
C SER A 52 0.46 12.87 -19.98
N GLN A 53 -0.32 11.82 -19.71
CA GLN A 53 -1.34 11.84 -18.66
C GLN A 53 -0.72 11.99 -17.27
N LEU A 54 0.38 11.28 -16.99
CA LEU A 54 1.10 11.42 -15.71
C LEU A 54 1.66 12.84 -15.51
N LYS A 55 2.18 13.47 -16.56
CA LYS A 55 2.67 14.87 -16.50
C LYS A 55 1.56 15.89 -16.21
N ASN A 56 0.33 15.57 -16.59
CA ASN A 56 -0.84 16.43 -16.37
C ASN A 56 -1.51 16.18 -15.00
N LEU A 57 -1.04 15.21 -14.22
CA LEU A 57 -1.58 14.93 -12.90
C LEU A 57 -1.33 16.12 -11.96
N GLN A 58 -2.40 16.72 -11.46
CA GLN A 58 -2.32 17.81 -10.50
C GLN A 58 -2.05 17.25 -9.10
N ILE A 59 -0.95 17.69 -8.50
CA ILE A 59 -0.52 17.26 -7.17
C ILE A 59 -0.51 18.49 -6.25
N PRO A 60 -1.24 18.48 -5.12
CA PRO A 60 -1.13 19.55 -4.13
C PRO A 60 0.24 19.46 -3.46
N ILE A 61 1.02 20.55 -3.49
CA ILE A 61 2.37 20.63 -2.92
C ILE A 61 2.36 21.64 -1.75
N PRO A 62 2.01 21.20 -0.52
CA PRO A 62 2.16 22.06 0.66
C PRO A 62 3.64 22.20 1.04
N SER A 63 3.96 22.98 2.08
CA SER A 63 5.35 23.13 2.54
C SER A 63 5.99 21.79 2.92
N LEU A 64 7.32 21.66 2.76
CA LEU A 64 8.03 20.41 3.09
C LEU A 64 7.79 19.95 4.53
N SER A 65 7.68 20.88 5.47
CA SER A 65 7.33 20.57 6.87
C SER A 65 5.96 19.91 6.96
N LYS A 66 4.95 20.47 6.28
CA LYS A 66 3.59 19.90 6.26
C LYS A 66 3.55 18.53 5.56
N GLN A 67 4.30 18.36 4.47
CA GLN A 67 4.42 17.06 3.79
C GLN A 67 4.97 15.99 4.74
N LYS A 68 6.03 16.30 5.51
CA LYS A 68 6.60 15.38 6.50
C LYS A 68 5.63 15.05 7.63
N GLN A 69 4.89 16.04 8.14
CA GLN A 69 3.85 15.81 9.17
C GLN A 69 2.75 14.85 8.67
N ILE A 70 2.27 15.06 7.44
CA ILE A 70 1.26 14.18 6.82
C ILE A 70 1.80 12.75 6.72
N VAL A 71 3.03 12.58 6.23
CA VAL A 71 3.66 11.26 6.11
C VAL A 71 3.81 10.57 7.47
N ALA A 72 4.29 11.27 8.49
CA ALA A 72 4.46 10.71 9.84
C ALA A 72 3.12 10.21 10.41
N TYR A 73 2.04 10.96 10.21
CA TYR A 73 0.71 10.53 10.61
C TYR A 73 0.23 9.28 9.86
N LEU A 74 0.39 9.26 8.53
CA LEU A 74 -0.02 8.14 7.69
C LEU A 74 0.80 6.86 7.95
N ASP A 75 2.08 6.99 8.26
CA ASP A 75 2.92 5.86 8.66
C ASP A 75 2.47 5.27 9.99
N SER A 76 2.22 6.12 10.99
CA SER A 76 1.70 5.68 12.29
C SER A 76 0.39 4.91 12.12
N LEU A 77 -0.53 5.41 11.29
CA LEU A 77 -1.78 4.71 10.99
C LEU A 77 -1.54 3.38 10.25
N SER A 78 -0.65 3.39 9.25
CA SER A 78 -0.33 2.19 8.47
C SER A 78 0.27 1.09 9.35
N GLU A 79 1.12 1.46 10.31
CA GLU A 79 1.72 0.54 11.26
C GLU A 79 0.69 -0.05 12.22
N LYS A 80 -0.22 0.77 12.77
CA LYS A 80 -1.34 0.28 13.59
C LYS A 80 -2.22 -0.71 12.82
N ILE A 81 -2.54 -0.40 11.57
CA ILE A 81 -3.33 -1.30 10.70
C ILE A 81 -2.58 -2.61 10.45
N ARG A 82 -1.26 -2.55 10.24
CA ARG A 82 -0.42 -3.74 10.05
C ARG A 82 -0.48 -4.66 11.27
N GLN A 83 -0.28 -4.10 12.47
CA GLN A 83 -0.33 -4.84 13.74
C GLN A 83 -1.71 -5.46 13.98
N LEU A 84 -2.80 -4.73 13.70
CA LEU A 84 -4.15 -5.25 13.82
C LEU A 84 -4.40 -6.45 12.90
N LYS A 85 -3.93 -6.39 11.65
CA LYS A 85 -4.06 -7.51 10.70
C LYS A 85 -3.26 -8.72 11.13
N GLU A 86 -2.06 -8.51 11.65
CA GLU A 86 -1.21 -9.57 12.17
C GLU A 86 -1.88 -10.29 13.35
N LEU A 87 -2.40 -9.52 14.31
CA LEU A 87 -3.16 -10.06 15.44
C LEU A 87 -4.40 -10.83 14.97
N GLN A 88 -5.19 -10.28 14.04
CA GLN A 88 -6.35 -10.97 13.48
C GLN A 88 -6.00 -12.32 12.86
N ASN A 89 -4.89 -12.39 12.11
CA ASN A 89 -4.43 -13.64 11.50
C ASN A 89 -3.99 -14.66 12.56
N GLN A 90 -3.29 -14.21 13.62
CA GLN A 90 -2.89 -15.08 14.73
C GLN A 90 -4.13 -15.64 15.46
N THR A 91 -5.10 -14.78 15.80
CA THR A 91 -6.34 -15.21 16.44
C THR A 91 -7.13 -16.19 15.57
N ALA A 92 -7.21 -15.95 14.26
CA ALA A 92 -7.88 -16.87 13.34
C ALA A 92 -7.18 -18.25 13.30
N HIS A 93 -5.84 -18.28 13.36
CA HIS A 93 -5.07 -19.51 13.43
C HIS A 93 -5.31 -20.27 14.74
N GLU A 94 -5.25 -19.59 15.88
CA GLU A 94 -5.50 -20.18 17.20
C GLU A 94 -6.91 -20.76 17.32
N LEU A 95 -7.93 -20.05 16.81
CA LEU A 95 -9.31 -20.54 16.77
C LEU A 95 -9.43 -21.82 15.93
N SER A 96 -8.69 -21.93 14.83
CA SER A 96 -8.66 -23.14 14.01
C SER A 96 -8.07 -24.32 14.77
N LEU A 97 -6.94 -24.13 15.46
CA LEU A 97 -6.29 -25.15 16.28
C LEU A 97 -7.18 -25.58 17.46
N LEU A 98 -7.82 -24.62 18.14
CA LEU A 98 -8.75 -24.89 19.22
C LEU A 98 -9.93 -25.74 18.72
N ARG A 99 -10.52 -25.36 17.58
CA ARG A 99 -11.61 -26.12 16.96
C ARG A 99 -11.19 -27.57 16.68
N GLN A 100 -10.01 -27.77 16.11
CA GLN A 100 -9.48 -29.12 15.84
C GLN A 100 -9.27 -29.91 17.14
N SER A 101 -8.70 -29.29 18.18
CA SER A 101 -8.47 -29.94 19.48
C SER A 101 -9.77 -30.33 20.19
N VAL A 102 -10.79 -29.45 20.16
CA VAL A 102 -12.10 -29.75 20.75
C VAL A 102 -12.75 -30.92 20.03
N LEU A 103 -12.77 -30.92 18.69
CA LEU A 103 -13.31 -32.04 17.91
C LEU A 103 -12.59 -33.36 18.23
N ASP A 104 -11.25 -33.35 18.28
CA ASP A 104 -10.45 -34.53 18.63
C ASP A 104 -10.81 -35.07 20.03
N LYS A 105 -10.99 -34.19 21.02
CA LYS A 105 -11.42 -34.58 22.37
C LYS A 105 -12.84 -35.17 22.39
N VAL A 106 -13.77 -34.60 21.60
CA VAL A 106 -15.15 -35.09 21.49
C VAL A 106 -15.15 -36.49 20.89
N PHE A 107 -14.46 -36.70 19.77
CA PHE A 107 -14.43 -38.00 19.10
C PHE A 107 -13.66 -39.08 19.88
N LYS A 108 -12.73 -38.69 20.77
CA LYS A 108 -12.02 -39.61 21.67
C LYS A 108 -12.74 -39.87 23.00
N GLY A 109 -13.92 -39.30 23.22
CA GLY A 109 -14.72 -39.49 24.44
C GLY A 109 -14.05 -38.96 25.72
N ARG A 110 -13.19 -37.94 25.60
CA ARG A 110 -12.45 -37.33 26.73
C ARG A 110 -13.06 -36.01 27.20
N LEU A 111 -14.36 -35.84 26.97
CA LEU A 111 -15.17 -34.67 27.31
C LEU A 111 -16.37 -35.13 28.14
#